data_AF-A0A0P9F7C8-F1
#
_entry.id   AF-A0A0P9F7C8-F1
#
_cell.length_a   1.000
_cell.length_b   1.000
_cell.length_c   1.000
_cell.angle_alpha   90.00
_cell.angle_beta   90.00
_cell.angle_gamma   90.00
#
_symmetry.space_group_name_H-M   'P 1'
#
loop_
_entity.id
_entity.type
_entity.pdbx_description
1 polymer ?
#
loop_
_entity_poly.entity_id
_entity_poly.type
_entity_poly.pdbx_seq_one_letter_code
_entity_poly.pdbx_strand_id
1 'polypeptide(L)' 'MEHNQQNPAVEEVMLQPQPVASIRGTIPIAQIGPSMGERLEALGAFVQREGLAVLGPPFARYHSFGEAETDLEVG' A
#
# COMPACT_ATOMS: atom_id res chain seq x y z
N MET A 1 1.79 36.86 3.20
CA MET A 1 2.21 35.51 3.64
C MET A 1 1.91 34.58 2.49
N GLU A 2 2.92 34.34 1.65
CA GLU A 2 2.81 33.45 0.49
C GLU A 2 2.84 32.00 0.96
N HIS A 3 1.81 31.23 0.62
CA HIS A 3 1.84 29.78 0.76
C HIS A 3 2.88 29.24 -0.24
N ASN A 4 4.07 28.91 0.28
CA ASN A 4 5.11 28.19 -0.45
C ASN A 4 4.60 26.75 -0.70
N GLN A 5 3.87 26.56 -1.79
CA GLN A 5 3.51 25.25 -2.28
C GLN A 5 4.77 24.61 -2.86
N GLN A 6 5.50 23.89 -2.01
CA GLN A 6 6.60 23.03 -2.44
C GLN A 6 6.03 22.06 -3.47
N ASN A 7 6.37 22.29 -4.74
CA ASN A 7 6.18 21.31 -5.79
C ASN A 7 7.25 20.23 -5.56
N PRO A 8 6.91 19.02 -5.06
CA PRO A 8 7.91 17.98 -4.93
C PRO A 8 8.52 17.74 -6.32
N ALA A 9 9.84 17.74 -6.41
CA ALA A 9 10.53 17.48 -7.66
C ALA A 9 10.03 16.12 -8.19
N VAL A 10 9.39 16.14 -9.37
CA VAL A 10 8.95 14.92 -10.03
C VAL A 10 10.17 14.28 -10.69
N GLU A 11 10.48 13.05 -10.31
CA GLU A 11 11.59 12.27 -10.86
C GLU A 11 11.06 10.96 -11.43
N GLU A 12 11.58 10.56 -12.60
CA GLU A 12 11.38 9.22 -13.14
C GLU A 12 12.39 8.26 -12.51
N VAL A 13 11.90 7.28 -11.77
CA VAL A 13 12.74 6.30 -11.07
C VAL A 13 12.41 4.89 -11.53
N MET A 14 13.42 4.13 -11.93
CA MET A 14 13.28 2.71 -12.24
C MET A 14 13.43 1.86 -10.98
N LEU A 15 12.33 1.27 -10.51
CA LEU A 15 12.32 0.40 -9.33
C LEU A 15 12.70 -1.03 -9.72
N GLN A 16 13.61 -1.64 -8.95
CA GLN A 16 13.92 -3.07 -9.06
C GLN A 16 12.82 -3.89 -8.38
N PRO A 17 12.35 -5.00 -8.99
CA PRO A 17 11.42 -5.91 -8.34
C PRO A 17 11.97 -6.47 -7.02
N GLN A 18 11.11 -6.57 -6.00
CA GLN A 18 11.46 -7.14 -4.69
C GLN A 18 10.41 -8.19 -4.31
N PRO A 19 10.81 -9.29 -3.63
CA PRO A 19 9.85 -10.22 -3.04
C PRO A 19 8.96 -9.51 -2.02
N VAL A 20 7.65 -9.73 -2.09
CA VAL A 20 6.66 -9.15 -1.18
C VAL A 20 5.64 -10.20 -0.76
N ALA A 21 5.13 -10.08 0.46
CA ALA A 21 3.89 -10.72 0.88
C ALA A 21 2.81 -9.63 0.85
N SER A 22 1.73 -9.84 0.08
CA SER A 22 0.69 -8.83 -0.07
C SER A 22 -0.70 -9.46 -0.17
N ILE A 23 -1.73 -8.66 0.12
CA ILE A 23 -3.14 -9.01 -0.04
C ILE A 23 -3.75 -8.02 -1.04
N ARG A 24 -4.28 -8.53 -2.15
CA ARG A 24 -4.92 -7.74 -3.21
C ARG A 24 -6.41 -8.04 -3.31
N GLY A 25 -7.21 -7.00 -3.56
CA GLY A 25 -8.62 -7.17 -3.91
C GLY A 25 -9.32 -5.84 -4.18
N THR A 26 -10.46 -5.92 -4.88
CA THR A 26 -11.32 -4.77 -5.11
C THR A 26 -12.12 -4.44 -3.86
N ILE A 27 -12.11 -3.17 -3.45
CA ILE A 27 -12.82 -2.65 -2.28
C ILE A 27 -13.55 -1.35 -2.61
N PRO A 28 -14.62 -1.00 -1.88
CA PRO A 28 -15.17 0.35 -1.93
C PRO A 28 -14.12 1.39 -1.50
N ILE A 29 -14.08 2.55 -2.15
CA ILE A 29 -13.14 3.64 -1.79
C ILE A 29 -13.33 4.09 -0.34
N ALA A 30 -14.57 4.13 0.14
CA ALA A 30 -14.89 4.45 1.53
C ALA A 30 -14.27 3.47 2.55
N GLN A 31 -13.82 2.29 2.10
CA GLN A 31 -13.23 1.23 2.93
C GLN A 31 -11.71 1.14 2.82
N ILE A 32 -11.03 2.05 2.12
CA ILE A 32 -9.56 2.01 1.97
C ILE A 32 -8.86 1.95 3.34
N GLY A 33 -9.15 2.90 4.23
CA GLY A 33 -8.52 2.96 5.56
C GLY A 33 -8.74 1.68 6.39
N PRO A 34 -9.99 1.27 6.65
CA PRO A 34 -10.28 0.03 7.36
C PRO A 34 -9.65 -1.21 6.71
N SER A 35 -9.75 -1.34 5.39
CA SER A 35 -9.20 -2.51 4.68
C SER A 35 -7.68 -2.56 4.71
N MET A 36 -6.99 -1.41 4.68
CA MET A 36 -5.54 -1.36 4.88
C MET A 36 -5.15 -1.87 6.27
N GLY A 37 -5.85 -1.43 7.32
CA GLY A 37 -5.60 -1.88 8.69
C GLY A 37 -5.76 -3.39 8.85
N GLU A 38 -6.89 -3.93 8.38
CA GLU A 38 -7.19 -5.38 8.41
C GLU A 38 -6.11 -6.20 7.68
N ARG A 39 -5.68 -5.75 6.50
CA ARG A 39 -4.68 -6.45 5.70
C ARG A 39 -3.30 -6.42 6.33
N LEU A 40 -2.89 -5.28 6.90
CA LEU A 40 -1.60 -5.17 7.60
C LEU A 40 -1.56 -6.03 8.85
N GLU A 41 -2.66 -6.11 9.60
CA GLU A 41 -2.78 -7.02 10.75
C GLU A 41 -2.65 -8.49 10.31
N ALA A 42 -3.37 -8.88 9.26
CA ALA A 42 -3.31 -10.24 8.71
C ALA A 42 -1.91 -10.61 8.19
N LEU A 43 -1.23 -9.70 7.49
CA LEU A 43 0.15 -9.88 7.03
C LEU A 43 1.12 -9.97 8.22
N GLY A 44 0.94 -9.14 9.23
CA GLY A 44 1.73 -9.20 10.47
C GLY A 44 1.60 -10.56 11.17
N ALA A 45 0.36 -11.07 11.29
CA ALA A 45 0.10 -12.40 11.84
C ALA A 45 0.73 -13.52 11.00
N PHE A 46 0.67 -13.42 9.67
CA PHE A 46 1.32 -14.36 8.76
C PHE A 46 2.85 -14.38 8.96
N VAL A 47 3.49 -13.22 8.92
CA VAL A 47 4.96 -13.09 9.10
C VAL A 47 5.40 -13.66 10.44
N GLN A 48 4.68 -13.33 11.52
CA GLN A 48 5.00 -13.85 12.86
C GLN A 48 4.87 -15.37 12.93
N ARG A 49 3.79 -15.93 12.37
CA ARG A 49 3.55 -17.38 12.36
C ARG A 49 4.63 -18.16 11.59
N GLU A 50 5.06 -17.62 10.46
CA GLU A 50 6.07 -18.27 9.60
C GLU A 50 7.51 -18.00 10.06
N GLY A 51 7.72 -17.23 11.14
CA GLY A 51 9.05 -16.87 11.63
C GLY A 51 9.85 -16.02 10.64
N LEU A 52 9.16 -15.25 9.80
CA LEU A 52 9.76 -14.38 8.78
C LEU A 52 10.12 -13.01 9.38
N ALA A 53 11.02 -12.29 8.71
CA ALA A 53 11.37 -10.91 9.03
C ALA A 53 10.84 -9.97 7.93
N VAL A 54 10.21 -8.86 8.34
CA VAL A 54 9.86 -7.76 7.44
C VAL A 54 11.11 -6.89 7.21
N LEU A 55 11.45 -6.66 5.94
CA LEU A 55 12.70 -5.98 5.55
C LEU A 55 12.49 -4.52 5.11
N GLY A 56 11.28 -3.97 5.21
CA GLY A 56 10.97 -2.62 4.76
C GLY A 56 9.65 -2.09 5.31
N PRO A 57 9.31 -0.82 5.00
CA PRO A 57 8.03 -0.24 5.37
C PRO A 57 6.89 -0.90 4.58
N PRO A 58 5.66 -0.90 5.12
CA PRO A 58 4.49 -1.33 4.35
C PRO A 58 4.23 -0.40 3.16
N PHE A 59 3.57 -0.92 2.15
CA PHE A 59 3.17 -0.20 0.95
C PHE A 59 1.70 -0.45 0.59
N ALA A 60 1.16 0.46 -0.23
CA ALA A 60 -0.10 0.26 -0.94
C ALA A 60 0.11 0.51 -2.44
N ARG A 61 -0.49 -0.33 -3.28
CA ARG A 61 -0.59 -0.11 -4.73
C ARG A 61 -2.05 -0.10 -5.14
N TYR A 62 -2.43 0.93 -5.88
CA TYR A 62 -3.74 1.06 -6.49
C TYR A 62 -3.62 0.66 -7.96
N HIS A 63 -4.14 -0.52 -8.31
CA HIS A 63 -4.10 -1.03 -9.68
C HIS A 63 -5.20 -0.43 -10.56
N SER A 64 -6.27 0.04 -9.94
CA SER A 64 -7.32 0.86 -10.54
C SER A 64 -7.92 1.78 -9.49
N PHE A 65 -8.47 2.92 -9.91
CA PHE A 65 -9.14 3.86 -9.01
C PHE A 65 -10.38 4.41 -9.72
N GLY A 66 -11.53 3.78 -9.46
CA GLY A 66 -12.82 4.18 -10.04
C GLY A 66 -13.52 5.24 -9.19
N GLU A 67 -14.82 5.43 -9.44
CA GLU A 67 -15.63 6.38 -8.67
C GLU A 67 -16.12 5.81 -7.33
N ALA A 68 -16.39 4.50 -7.27
CA ALA A 68 -16.95 3.82 -6.09
C ALA A 68 -15.99 2.80 -5.47
N GLU A 69 -15.13 2.19 -6.29
CA GLU A 69 -14.26 1.08 -5.91
C GLU A 69 -12.85 1.24 -6.45
N THR A 70 -11.91 0.54 -5.82
CA THR A 70 -10.49 0.51 -6.19
C THR A 70 -9.94 -0.89 -6.02
N ASP A 71 -9.06 -1.29 -6.92
CA ASP A 71 -8.24 -2.50 -6.79
C ASP A 71 -6.99 -2.16 -5.95
N LEU A 72 -7.05 -2.52 -4.67
CA LEU A 72 -6.03 -2.22 -3.68
C LEU A 72 -5.18 -3.47 -3.37
N GLU A 73 -3.87 -3.32 -3.46
CA GLU A 73 -2.86 -4.24 -2.94
C GLU A 73 -2.16 -3.59 -1.74
N VAL A 74 -2.07 -4.32 -0.62
CA VAL A 74 -1.36 -3.90 0.60
C VAL A 74 -0.30 -4.95 0.92
N GLY A 75 0.91 -4.52 1.26
CA GLY A 75 2.06 -5.38 1.55
C GLY A 75 3.10 -4.71 2.43
#